data_AF-A0A0F8YKH2-F1
#
_entry.id   AF-A0A0F8YKH2-F1
#
_cell.length_a   1.000
_cell.length_b   1.000
_cell.length_c   1.000
_cell.angle_alpha   90.00
_cell.angle_beta   90.00
_cell.angle_gamma   90.00
#
_symmetry.space_group_name_H-M   'P 1'
#
loop_
_entity.id
_entity.type
_entity.pdbx_description
1 polymer ?
#
loop_
_entity_poly.entity_id
_entity_poly.type
_entity_poly.pdbx_seq_one_letter_code
_entity_poly.pdbx_strand_id
1 'polypeptide(L)'
;MAEMTSAERVMCVLRNEQPDRIPHFEWIVDRKVREAIMPGCTMEEFTVRMGLDAILTAPDIKREQIAPGRLRNEYGMILEKNEEEYAFPVDGPIKTIDDLRN
;
A
#
# COMPACT_ATOMS: atom_id res chain seq x y z
N MET A 1 -5.84 -30.12 -10.34
CA MET A 1 -5.92 -29.81 -8.90
C MET A 1 -7.30 -29.26 -8.62
N ALA A 2 -7.83 -29.40 -7.40
CA ALA A 2 -9.06 -28.70 -7.04
C ALA A 2 -8.81 -27.18 -7.02
N GLU A 3 -9.84 -26.40 -7.35
CA GLU A 3 -9.75 -24.93 -7.29
C GLU A 3 -9.58 -24.49 -5.83
N MET A 4 -8.59 -23.64 -5.58
CA MET A 4 -8.30 -23.04 -4.28
C MET A 4 -8.95 -21.66 -4.20
N THR A 5 -9.36 -21.25 -3.02
CA THR A 5 -9.69 -19.85 -2.71
C THR A 5 -8.43 -18.98 -2.69
N SER A 6 -8.60 -17.66 -2.78
CA SER A 6 -7.50 -16.70 -2.69
C SER A 6 -6.64 -16.90 -1.43
N ALA A 7 -7.27 -17.06 -0.27
CA ALA A 7 -6.56 -17.30 0.99
C ALA A 7 -5.80 -18.63 0.99
N GLU A 8 -6.39 -19.70 0.45
CA GLU A 8 -5.72 -21.00 0.34
C GLU A 8 -4.48 -20.92 -0.55
N ARG A 9 -4.53 -20.22 -1.68
CA ARG A 9 -3.37 -20.02 -2.56
C ARG A 9 -2.25 -19.28 -1.85
N VAL A 10 -2.55 -18.17 -1.18
CA VAL A 10 -1.55 -17.39 -0.42
C VAL A 10 -0.90 -18.26 0.65
N MET A 11 -1.70 -19.00 1.42
CA MET A 11 -1.15 -19.86 2.47
C MET A 11 -0.35 -21.04 1.91
N CYS A 12 -0.72 -21.56 0.74
CA CYS A 12 0.00 -22.61 0.03
C CYS A 12 1.41 -22.14 -0.39
N VAL A 13 1.52 -20.98 -1.06
CA VAL A 13 2.83 -20.46 -1.47
C VAL A 13 3.72 -20.08 -0.29
N LEU A 14 3.15 -19.57 0.81
CA LEU A 14 3.90 -19.27 2.04
C LEU A 14 4.49 -20.53 2.71
N ARG A 15 3.93 -21.71 2.43
CA ARG A 15 4.48 -23.00 2.85
C ARG A 15 5.45 -23.61 1.84
N ASN A 16 5.80 -22.90 0.76
CA ASN A 16 6.57 -23.41 -0.38
C ASN A 16 5.90 -24.61 -1.08
N GLU A 17 4.57 -24.67 -1.11
CA GLU A 17 3.78 -25.68 -1.81
C GLU A 17 3.31 -25.16 -3.19
N GLN A 18 2.86 -26.07 -4.07
CA GLN A 18 2.36 -25.73 -5.40
C GLN A 18 0.87 -25.35 -5.36
N PRO A 19 0.49 -24.09 -5.66
CA PRO A 19 -0.91 -23.68 -5.73
C PRO A 19 -1.56 -24.11 -7.07
N ASP A 20 -2.89 -24.02 -7.14
CA ASP A 20 -3.66 -24.24 -8.37
C ASP A 20 -3.34 -23.20 -9.47
N ARG A 21 -2.99 -21.97 -9.07
CA ARG A 21 -2.37 -20.90 -9.88
C ARG A 21 -1.53 -19.99 -8.98
N ILE A 22 -0.61 -19.22 -9.57
CA ILE A 22 0.22 -18.26 -8.82
C ILE A 22 -0.67 -17.17 -8.22
N PRO A 23 -0.73 -16.99 -6.89
CA PRO A 23 -1.48 -15.89 -6.30
C PRO A 23 -0.76 -14.55 -6.55
N HIS A 24 -1.53 -13.49 -6.75
CA HIS A 24 -1.00 -12.14 -6.98
C HIS A 24 -1.77 -11.07 -6.21
N PHE A 25 -1.09 -9.97 -5.89
CA PHE A 25 -1.67 -8.81 -5.24
C PHE A 25 -0.91 -7.55 -5.67
N GLU A 26 -1.52 -6.40 -5.44
CA GLU A 26 -0.90 -5.09 -5.70
C GLU A 26 -0.63 -4.37 -4.39
N TRP A 27 0.48 -3.64 -4.33
CA TRP A 27 0.81 -2.83 -3.15
C TRP A 27 -0.19 -1.69 -2.98
N ILE A 28 -0.47 -0.96 -4.07
CA ILE A 28 -1.39 0.17 -4.10
C ILE A 28 -2.06 0.17 -5.47
N VAL A 29 -3.37 0.39 -5.50
CA VAL A 29 -4.08 0.77 -6.73
C VAL A 29 -4.60 2.19 -6.54
N ASP A 30 -4.07 3.11 -7.35
CA ASP A 30 -4.39 4.53 -7.29
C ASP A 30 -5.91 4.76 -7.33
N ARG A 31 -6.41 5.66 -6.48
CA ARG A 31 -7.83 5.96 -6.41
C ARG A 31 -8.39 6.39 -7.76
N LYS A 32 -7.66 7.18 -8.55
CA LYS A 32 -8.10 7.63 -9.89
C LYS A 32 -8.31 6.44 -10.82
N VAL A 33 -7.44 5.42 -10.76
CA VAL A 33 -7.56 4.19 -11.55
C VAL A 33 -8.80 3.40 -11.10
N ARG A 34 -8.99 3.24 -9.78
CA ARG A 34 -10.17 2.54 -9.24
C ARG A 34 -11.47 3.23 -9.62
N GLU A 35 -11.53 4.56 -9.49
CA GLU A 35 -12.71 5.36 -9.85
C GLU A 35 -13.00 5.32 -11.35
N ALA A 36 -11.98 5.26 -12.21
CA ALA A 36 -12.17 5.17 -13.66
C ALA A 36 -12.69 3.80 -14.10
N ILE A 37 -12.27 2.71 -13.44
CA ILE A 37 -12.65 1.34 -13.79
C ILE A 37 -13.99 0.95 -13.13
N MET A 38 -14.17 1.31 -11.85
CA MET A 38 -15.32 0.94 -11.05
C MET A 38 -15.66 2.08 -10.05
N PRO A 39 -16.44 3.08 -10.48
CA PRO A 39 -16.73 4.27 -9.67
C PRO A 39 -17.32 3.94 -8.30
N GLY A 40 -16.83 4.61 -7.26
CA GLY A 40 -17.32 4.48 -5.88
C GLY A 40 -16.91 3.20 -5.14
N CYS A 41 -16.09 2.34 -5.73
CA CYS A 41 -15.61 1.14 -5.05
C CYS A 41 -14.57 1.46 -3.96
N THR A 42 -14.60 0.70 -2.87
CA THR A 42 -13.51 0.72 -1.89
C THR A 42 -12.30 -0.05 -2.42
N MET A 43 -11.14 0.08 -1.76
CA MET A 43 -9.94 -0.69 -2.14
C MET A 43 -10.17 -2.19 -1.98
N GLU A 44 -10.87 -2.59 -0.91
CA GLU A 44 -11.20 -3.98 -0.59
C GLU A 44 -12.14 -4.57 -1.64
N GLU A 45 -13.22 -3.85 -1.98
CA GLU A 45 -14.15 -4.31 -3.02
C GLU A 45 -13.46 -4.39 -4.38
N PHE A 46 -12.66 -3.39 -4.74
CA PHE A 46 -11.89 -3.40 -5.97
C PHE A 46 -10.97 -4.62 -6.07
N THR A 47 -10.25 -4.93 -4.99
CA THR A 47 -9.31 -6.06 -4.92
C THR A 47 -10.04 -7.39 -5.19
N VAL A 48 -11.18 -7.62 -4.55
CA VAL A 48 -11.98 -8.83 -4.75
C VAL A 48 -12.52 -8.90 -6.19
N ARG A 49 -13.03 -7.80 -6.73
CA ARG A 49 -13.62 -7.75 -8.07
C ARG A 49 -12.60 -7.91 -9.19
N MET A 50 -11.36 -7.47 -8.96
CA MET A 50 -10.24 -7.69 -9.89
C MET A 50 -9.59 -9.07 -9.76
N GLY A 51 -10.07 -9.91 -8.84
CA GLY A 51 -9.58 -11.28 -8.67
C GLY A 51 -8.17 -11.37 -8.05
N LEU A 52 -7.75 -10.34 -7.32
CA LEU A 52 -6.50 -10.35 -6.54
C LEU A 52 -6.64 -11.29 -5.33
N ASP A 53 -5.52 -11.87 -4.90
CA ASP A 53 -5.49 -12.92 -3.89
C ASP A 53 -5.29 -12.40 -2.45
N ALA A 54 -4.80 -11.19 -2.30
CA ALA A 54 -4.59 -10.55 -1.01
C ALA A 54 -4.93 -9.06 -1.07
N ILE A 55 -5.39 -8.53 0.07
CA ILE A 55 -5.60 -7.10 0.31
C ILE A 55 -4.43 -6.61 1.16
N LEU A 56 -3.70 -5.61 0.68
CA LEU A 56 -2.73 -4.91 1.51
C LEU A 56 -3.44 -3.87 2.37
N THR A 57 -3.24 -3.94 3.69
CA THR A 57 -3.66 -2.89 4.61
C THR A 57 -2.53 -1.90 4.84
N ALA A 58 -2.83 -0.61 4.81
CA ALA A 58 -1.84 0.41 5.08
C ALA A 58 -1.43 0.41 6.56
N PRO A 59 -0.15 0.69 6.89
CA PRO A 59 0.25 0.93 8.26
C PRO A 59 -0.45 2.17 8.82
N ASP A 60 -0.83 2.11 10.10
CA ASP A 60 -1.38 3.26 10.82
C ASP A 60 -0.26 4.26 11.16
N ILE A 61 0.02 5.17 10.22
CA ILE A 61 1.05 6.20 10.36
C ILE A 61 0.38 7.53 10.68
N LYS A 62 0.69 8.11 11.84
CA LYS A 62 0.21 9.45 12.21
C LYS A 62 0.83 10.51 11.31
N ARG A 63 0.01 11.47 10.87
CA ARG A 63 0.42 12.58 10.00
C ARG A 63 -0.16 13.90 10.51
N GLU A 64 0.69 14.91 10.59
CA GLU A 64 0.33 16.30 10.88
C GLU A 64 0.44 17.14 9.61
N GLN A 65 -0.54 17.98 9.31
CA GLN A 65 -0.42 18.94 8.23
C GLN A 65 0.39 20.16 8.67
N ILE A 66 1.54 20.38 8.05
CA ILE A 66 2.46 21.47 8.41
C ILE A 66 2.45 22.64 7.41
N ALA A 67 1.90 22.43 6.22
CA ALA A 67 1.69 23.44 5.18
C ALA A 67 0.69 22.92 4.12
N PRO A 68 0.20 23.79 3.20
CA PRO A 68 -0.57 23.32 2.05
C PRO A 68 0.19 22.24 1.28
N GLY A 69 -0.42 21.07 1.09
CA GLY A 69 0.21 19.93 0.40
C GLY A 69 1.34 19.21 1.17
N ARG A 70 1.75 19.68 2.36
CA ARG A 70 2.85 19.07 3.12
C ARG A 70 2.40 18.47 4.44
N LEU A 71 2.90 17.27 4.70
CA LEU A 71 2.58 16.46 5.88
C LEU A 71 3.89 16.09 6.59
N ARG A 72 3.91 16.13 7.93
CA ARG A 72 4.95 15.50 8.74
C ARG A 72 4.42 14.19 9.30
N ASN A 73 5.14 13.08 9.15
CA ASN A 73 4.76 11.83 9.79
C ASN A 73 5.39 11.65 11.18
N GLU A 74 4.99 10.61 11.91
CA GLU A 74 5.51 10.28 13.25
C GLU A 74 7.03 10.04 13.31
N TYR A 75 7.65 9.70 12.17
CA TYR A 75 9.10 9.54 12.04
C TYR A 75 9.81 10.86 11.72
N GLY A 76 9.10 12.00 11.68
CA GLY A 76 9.66 13.30 11.33
C GLY A 76 9.90 13.53 9.83
N MET A 77 9.48 12.61 8.96
CA MET A 77 9.58 12.78 7.51
C MET A 77 8.60 13.85 7.03
N ILE A 78 9.05 14.69 6.10
CA ILE A 78 8.17 15.62 5.39
C ILE A 78 7.79 15.01 4.05
N LEU A 79 6.49 14.85 3.86
CA LEU A 79 5.87 14.31 2.65
C LEU A 79 5.18 15.46 1.91
N GLU A 80 5.26 15.45 0.59
CA GLU A 80 4.56 16.37 -0.30
C GLU A 80 3.55 15.61 -1.15
N LYS A 81 2.30 16.07 -1.15
CA LYS A 81 1.26 15.53 -2.02
C LYS A 81 1.54 15.93 -3.46
N ASN A 82 1.58 14.95 -4.35
CA ASN A 82 1.72 15.12 -5.79
C ASN A 82 0.55 14.41 -6.50
N GLU A 83 0.73 14.06 -7.78
CA GLU A 83 -0.32 13.40 -8.57
C GLU A 83 -0.48 11.90 -8.27
N GLU A 84 0.47 11.30 -7.56
CA GLU A 84 0.48 9.88 -7.16
C GLU A 84 -0.39 9.66 -5.91
N GLU A 85 -0.91 8.44 -5.75
CA GLU A 85 -1.68 8.05 -4.56
C GLU A 85 -0.90 8.23 -3.24
N TYR A 86 0.41 7.95 -3.26
CA TYR A 86 1.28 8.07 -2.08
C TYR A 86 2.12 9.35 -2.14
N ALA A 87 2.05 10.17 -1.09
CA ALA A 87 2.81 11.41 -0.99
C ALA A 87 4.34 11.15 -0.98
N PHE A 88 5.09 11.99 -1.69
CA PHE A 88 6.51 11.80 -1.91
C PHE A 88 7.35 12.39 -0.75
N PRO A 89 8.37 11.68 -0.22
CA PRO A 89 9.25 12.23 0.80
C PRO A 89 10.15 13.31 0.21
N VAL A 90 10.01 14.55 0.71
CA VAL A 90 10.80 15.71 0.26
C VAL A 90 11.81 16.18 1.30
N ASP A 91 11.63 15.79 2.56
CA ASP A 91 12.57 16.09 3.64
C ASP A 91 12.48 15.05 4.76
N GLY A 92 13.44 15.05 5.68
CA GLY A 92 13.49 14.09 6.78
C GLY A 92 14.37 14.53 7.96
N PRO A 93 14.32 13.82 9.09
CA PRO A 93 15.00 14.23 10.33
C PRO A 93 16.51 14.07 10.27
N ILE A 94 17.03 13.15 9.45
CA ILE A 94 18.46 12.85 9.35
C ILE A 94 19.09 13.73 8.26
N LYS A 95 20.02 14.61 8.64
CA LYS A 95 20.80 15.50 7.75
C LYS A 95 22.28 15.16 7.72
N THR A 96 22.76 14.62 8.82
CA THR A 96 24.16 14.36 9.09
C THR A 96 24.30 13.03 9.81
N ILE A 97 25.52 12.51 9.90
CA ILE A 97 25.80 11.30 10.67
C ILE A 97 25.52 11.50 12.17
N ASP A 98 25.62 12.73 12.66
CA ASP A 98 25.37 13.03 14.07
C ASP A 98 23.90 12.81 14.45
N ASP A 99 22.97 12.95 13.50
CA ASP A 99 21.54 12.69 13.72
C ASP A 99 21.23 11.21 13.97
N LEU A 100 22.16 10.29 13.70
CA LEU A 100 22.03 8.84 13.98
C LEU A 100 22.53 8.44 15.38
N ARG A 101 23.14 9.36 16.13
CA ARG A 101 23.78 9.05 17.42
C ARG A 101 22.83 9.11 18.62
N ASN A 102 21.56 9.45 18.40
CA ASN A 102 20.51 9.58 19.42
C ASN A 102 19.44 8.50 19.26
#